data_AF-A0A381YU57-F1
#
_entry.id   AF-A0A381YU57-F1
#
_cell.length_a   1.000
_cell.length_b   1.000
_cell.length_c   1.000
_cell.angle_alpha   90.00
_cell.angle_beta   90.00
_cell.angle_gamma   90.00
#
_symmetry.space_group_name_H-M   'P 1'
#
loop_
_entity.id
_entity.type
_entity.pdbx_description
1 polymer ?
#
loop_
_entity_poly.entity_id
_entity_poly.type
_entity_poly.pdbx_seq_one_letter_code
_entity_poly.pdbx_strand_id
1 'polypeptide(L)'
;MVRVRFLWEAEGLYDDEDEDVGPIELETYYDAETWQEACNDAADCYDWDDEDCINFEAKSDLCETTRSLTKILIQEDGKEEVEADSEVREYYFKAEEEAMGL
;
A
#
# COMPACT_ATOMS: atom_id res chain seq x y z
N MET A 1 15.56 9.42 11.87
CA MET A 1 14.65 9.34 10.71
C MET A 1 14.78 7.98 10.04
N VAL A 2 13.62 7.37 9.81
CA VAL A 2 13.42 6.08 9.16
C VAL A 2 12.43 6.30 8.03
N ARG A 3 12.72 5.74 6.87
CA ARG A 3 11.79 5.65 5.75
C ARG A 3 11.19 4.25 5.70
N VAL A 4 9.88 4.17 5.63
CA VAL A 4 9.15 2.91 5.42
C VAL A 4 8.48 2.98 4.05
N ARG A 5 8.76 1.98 3.20
CA ARG A 5 8.15 1.81 1.89
C ARG A 5 7.21 0.61 1.93
N PHE A 6 5.97 0.81 1.56
CA PHE A 6 4.98 -0.25 1.41
C PHE A 6 4.82 -0.55 -0.07
N LEU A 7 4.88 -1.84 -0.42
CA LEU A 7 4.62 -2.34 -1.76
C LEU A 7 3.25 -3.02 -1.79
N TRP A 8 2.43 -2.60 -2.72
CA TRP A 8 1.07 -3.04 -2.90
C TRP A 8 0.93 -3.69 -4.26
N GLU A 9 0.35 -4.88 -4.31
CA GLU A 9 -0.20 -5.42 -5.54
C GLU A 9 -1.61 -4.84 -5.70
N ALA A 10 -1.86 -4.17 -6.82
CA ALA A 10 -3.10 -3.46 -7.06
C ALA A 10 -3.72 -3.83 -8.41
N GLU A 11 -5.05 -3.86 -8.45
CA GLU A 11 -5.84 -4.21 -9.62
C GLU A 11 -7.06 -3.28 -9.76
N GLY A 12 -7.44 -2.97 -10.99
CA GLY A 12 -8.72 -2.34 -11.32
C GLY A 12 -9.61 -3.36 -12.02
N LEU A 13 -10.74 -3.69 -11.40
CA LEU A 13 -11.65 -4.74 -11.84
C LEU A 13 -12.89 -4.13 -12.49
N TYR A 14 -13.17 -4.49 -13.73
CA TYR A 14 -14.24 -3.95 -14.56
C TYR A 14 -15.35 -4.98 -14.77
N ASP A 15 -16.54 -4.52 -15.18
CA ASP A 15 -17.65 -5.39 -15.56
C ASP A 15 -17.28 -6.32 -16.75
N ASP A 16 -16.38 -5.86 -17.63
CA ASP A 16 -15.73 -6.67 -18.67
C ASP A 16 -14.30 -7.01 -18.23
N GLU A 17 -14.05 -8.27 -17.87
CA GLU A 17 -12.74 -8.76 -17.40
C GLU A 17 -11.61 -8.56 -18.43
N ASP A 18 -11.94 -8.40 -19.72
CA ASP A 18 -10.93 -8.08 -20.75
C ASP A 18 -10.40 -6.63 -20.62
N GLU A 19 -11.11 -5.77 -19.88
CA GLU A 19 -10.74 -4.37 -19.61
C GLU A 19 -10.01 -4.19 -18.27
N ASP A 20 -9.81 -5.26 -17.49
CA ASP A 20 -9.10 -5.27 -16.22
C ASP A 20 -7.66 -4.76 -16.34
N VAL A 21 -7.20 -4.08 -15.29
CA VAL A 21 -5.82 -3.57 -15.17
C VAL A 21 -5.16 -4.23 -13.98
N GLY A 22 -4.02 -4.88 -14.22
CA GLY A 22 -3.19 -5.44 -13.16
C GLY A 22 -2.84 -6.91 -13.37
N PRO A 23 -2.13 -7.51 -12.40
CA PRO A 23 -1.60 -6.88 -11.20
C PRO A 23 -0.48 -5.88 -11.50
N ILE A 24 -0.51 -4.71 -10.85
CA ILE A 24 0.57 -3.71 -10.86
C ILE A 24 1.14 -3.50 -9.45
N GLU A 25 2.42 -3.11 -9.37
CA GLU A 25 3.05 -2.76 -8.09
C GLU A 25 2.91 -1.25 -7.85
N LEU A 26 2.26 -0.89 -6.75
CA LEU A 26 2.18 0.49 -6.26
C LEU A 26 3.02 0.64 -5.01
N GLU A 27 3.53 1.86 -4.79
CA GLU A 27 4.46 2.14 -3.72
C GLU A 27 4.03 3.36 -2.92
N THR A 28 4.09 3.25 -1.60
CA THR A 28 3.84 4.39 -0.71
C THR A 28 4.98 4.53 0.28
N TYR A 29 5.37 5.78 0.56
CA TYR A 29 6.54 6.12 1.36
C TYR A 29 6.17 6.99 2.55
N TYR A 30 6.68 6.63 3.72
CA TYR A 30 6.47 7.37 4.96
C TYR A 30 7.81 7.59 5.66
N ASP A 31 8.13 8.85 5.94
CA ASP A 31 9.35 9.27 6.63
C ASP A 31 8.98 9.72 8.06
N ALA A 32 9.51 9.05 9.08
CA ALA A 32 9.21 9.36 10.49
C ALA A 32 10.44 9.17 11.40
N GLU A 33 10.31 9.45 12.70
CA GLU A 33 11.41 9.22 13.65
C GLU A 33 11.59 7.73 13.96
N THR A 34 10.48 6.98 13.98
CA THR A 34 10.43 5.53 14.17
C THR A 34 9.63 4.85 13.07
N TRP A 35 9.91 3.57 12.80
CA TRP A 35 9.11 2.81 11.83
C TRP A 35 7.66 2.63 12.30
N GLN A 36 7.41 2.61 13.63
CA GLN A 36 6.06 2.55 14.18
C GLN A 36 5.23 3.77 13.82
N GLU A 37 5.81 4.98 13.96
CA GLU A 37 5.13 6.21 13.54
C GLU A 37 4.83 6.19 12.05
N ALA A 38 5.78 5.77 11.21
CA ALA A 38 5.54 5.61 9.77
C ALA A 38 4.43 4.57 9.46
N CYS A 39 4.34 3.48 10.22
CA CYS A 39 3.25 2.51 10.09
C CYS A 39 1.89 3.08 10.54
N ASN A 40 1.85 3.90 11.59
CA ASN A 40 0.61 4.55 12.03
C ASN A 40 0.15 5.59 11.00
N ASP A 41 1.06 6.41 10.49
CA ASP A 41 0.77 7.38 9.43
C ASP A 41 0.26 6.68 8.17
N ALA A 42 0.83 5.51 7.82
CA ALA A 42 0.35 4.69 6.71
C ALA A 42 -1.04 4.09 6.97
N ALA A 43 -1.28 3.54 8.16
CA ALA A 43 -2.56 2.93 8.53
C ALA A 43 -3.71 3.94 8.60
N ASP A 44 -3.43 5.18 9.00
CA ASP A 44 -4.39 6.29 9.03
C ASP A 44 -4.59 6.96 7.65
N CYS A 45 -3.85 6.54 6.62
CA CYS A 45 -3.91 7.12 5.29
C CYS A 45 -4.91 6.39 4.39
N TYR A 46 -6.08 7.02 4.19
CA TYR A 46 -7.16 6.51 3.33
C TYR A 46 -7.23 7.15 1.94
N ASP A 47 -6.32 8.08 1.62
CA ASP A 47 -6.28 8.80 0.33
C ASP A 47 -5.32 8.11 -0.63
N TRP A 48 -5.64 6.87 -0.99
CA TRP A 48 -4.83 6.08 -1.92
C TRP A 48 -5.03 6.54 -3.35
N ASP A 49 -3.91 6.76 -4.04
CA ASP A 49 -3.89 7.09 -5.45
C ASP A 49 -3.82 5.81 -6.30
N ASP A 50 -5.00 5.35 -6.73
CA ASP A 50 -5.19 4.18 -7.60
C ASP A 50 -5.22 4.54 -9.09
N GLU A 51 -4.79 5.73 -9.50
CA GLU A 51 -4.89 6.19 -10.90
C GLU A 51 -4.22 5.20 -11.87
N ASP A 52 -3.10 4.62 -11.47
CA ASP A 52 -2.36 3.63 -12.27
C ASP A 52 -3.14 2.32 -12.48
N CYS A 53 -4.16 2.03 -11.68
CA CYS A 53 -5.08 0.89 -11.83
C CYS A 53 -6.30 1.22 -12.72
N ILE A 54 -6.38 2.43 -13.29
CA ILE A 54 -7.54 2.87 -14.06
C ILE A 54 -7.30 2.69 -15.56
N ASN A 55 -8.14 1.89 -16.21
CA ASN A 55 -8.25 1.84 -17.66
C ASN A 55 -9.14 2.99 -18.16
N PHE A 56 -8.52 4.12 -18.48
CA PHE A 56 -9.23 5.28 -19.03
C PHE A 56 -9.88 5.03 -20.41
N GLU A 57 -9.57 3.92 -21.07
CA GLU A 57 -10.18 3.51 -22.35
C GLU A 57 -11.30 2.48 -22.18
N ALA A 58 -11.59 2.05 -20.95
CA ALA A 58 -12.66 1.09 -20.66
C ALA A 58 -14.02 1.60 -21.14
N LYS A 59 -14.84 0.66 -21.64
CA LYS A 59 -16.22 0.92 -22.06
C LYS A 59 -17.23 0.41 -21.05
N SER A 60 -16.82 -0.53 -20.22
CA SER A 60 -17.58 -1.03 -19.08
C SER A 60 -17.31 -0.19 -17.83
N ASP A 61 -18.15 -0.35 -16.81
CA ASP A 61 -18.00 0.34 -15.54
C ASP A 61 -16.90 -0.34 -14.69
N LEU A 62 -16.11 0.48 -13.98
CA LEU A 62 -15.19 0.00 -12.95
C LEU A 62 -16.02 -0.47 -11.75
N CYS A 63 -15.85 -1.74 -11.36
CA CYS A 63 -16.51 -2.32 -10.19
C CYS A 63 -15.80 -1.94 -8.90
N GLU A 64 -14.48 -2.19 -8.84
CA GLU A 64 -13.65 -1.92 -7.66
C GLU A 64 -12.18 -1.79 -8.03
N THR A 65 -11.43 -1.06 -7.20
CA THR A 65 -9.97 -1.17 -7.14
C THR A 65 -9.58 -1.99 -5.91
N THR A 66 -8.54 -2.81 -6.03
CA THR A 66 -8.03 -3.63 -4.94
C THR A 66 -6.58 -3.28 -4.65
N ARG A 67 -6.17 -3.45 -3.38
CA ARG A 67 -4.78 -3.42 -2.96
C ARG A 67 -4.50 -4.54 -1.98
N SER A 68 -3.38 -5.23 -2.18
CA SER A 68 -2.87 -6.27 -1.29
C SER A 68 -1.42 -5.96 -0.89
N LEU A 69 -1.16 -5.80 0.42
CA LEU A 69 0.19 -5.55 0.92
C LEU A 69 1.11 -6.74 0.63
N THR A 70 2.11 -6.54 -0.22
CA THR A 70 3.10 -7.56 -0.53
C THR A 70 4.29 -7.47 0.41
N LYS A 71 4.90 -6.28 0.54
CA LYS A 71 6.12 -6.07 1.34
C LYS A 71 6.12 -4.74 2.07
N ILE A 72 6.88 -4.72 3.17
CA ILE A 72 7.30 -3.50 3.87
C ILE A 72 8.82 -3.48 3.84
N LEU A 73 9.41 -2.38 3.36
CA LEU A 73 10.85 -2.16 3.37
C LEU A 73 11.18 -1.00 4.32
N ILE A 74 12.29 -1.12 5.05
CA ILE A 74 12.74 -0.11 6.01
C ILE A 74 14.14 0.36 5.61
N GLN A 75 14.31 1.67 5.56
CA GLN A 75 15.60 2.33 5.39
C GLN A 75 15.86 3.30 6.55
N GLU A 76 16.87 3.00 7.36
CA GLU A 76 17.38 3.93 8.38
C GLU A 76 18.47 4.84 7.79
N ASP A 77 18.66 6.02 8.38
CA ASP A 77 19.65 6.99 7.90
C ASP A 77 21.07 6.40 7.78
N GLY A 78 21.65 6.51 6.59
CA GLY A 78 22.97 5.97 6.25
C GLY A 78 23.04 4.44 6.12
N LYS A 79 21.91 3.72 6.17
CA LYS A 79 21.84 2.27 5.98
C LYS A 79 21.16 1.90 4.65
N GLU A 80 21.42 0.68 4.21
CA GLU A 80 20.71 0.09 3.07
C GLU A 80 19.26 -0.21 3.44
N GLU A 81 18.38 -0.12 2.45
CA GLU A 81 16.99 -0.55 2.58
C GLU A 81 16.94 -2.07 2.71
N VAL A 82 16.16 -2.57 3.67
CA VAL A 82 15.99 -4.00 3.93
C VAL A 82 14.51 -4.34 4.07
N GLU A 83 14.15 -5.57 3.73
CA GLU A 83 12.79 -6.08 3.98
C GLU A 83 12.55 -6.17 5.49
N ALA A 84 11.39 -5.68 5.92
CA ALA A 84 11.03 -5.62 7.33
C ALA A 84 10.78 -7.01 7.91
N ASP A 85 11.12 -7.18 9.17
CA ASP A 85 10.79 -8.39 9.93
C ASP A 85 9.28 -8.54 10.12
N SER A 86 8.83 -9.77 10.45
CA SER A 86 7.41 -10.07 10.63
C SER A 86 6.72 -9.21 11.69
N GLU A 87 7.47 -8.74 12.71
CA GLU A 87 6.93 -7.86 13.76
C GLU A 87 6.40 -6.54 13.20
N VAL A 88 7.02 -6.01 12.16
CA VAL A 88 6.61 -4.74 11.53
C VAL A 88 5.31 -4.95 10.77
N ARG A 89 5.19 -6.08 10.07
CA ARG A 89 3.97 -6.45 9.35
C ARG A 89 2.80 -6.69 10.31
N GLU A 90 3.04 -7.40 11.41
CA GLU A 90 2.04 -7.62 12.47
C GLU A 90 1.61 -6.31 13.13
N TYR A 91 2.56 -5.40 13.37
CA TYR A 91 2.26 -4.07 13.91
C TYR A 91 1.41 -3.24 12.95
N TYR A 92 1.78 -3.18 11.68
CA TYR A 92 1.05 -2.43 10.66
C TYR A 92 -0.41 -2.89 10.55
N PHE A 93 -0.65 -4.20 10.44
CA PHE A 93 -2.03 -4.70 10.35
C PHE A 93 -2.85 -4.39 11.60
N LYS A 94 -2.24 -4.45 12.79
CA LYS A 94 -2.91 -4.03 14.01
C LYS A 94 -3.24 -2.54 14.02
N ALA A 95 -2.34 -1.70 13.49
CA ALA A 95 -2.58 -0.28 13.35
C ALA A 95 -3.73 0.00 12.35
N GLU A 96 -3.80 -0.73 11.23
CA GLU A 96 -4.93 -0.65 10.29
C GLU A 96 -6.26 -1.04 10.95
N GLU A 97 -6.29 -2.17 11.67
CA GLU A 97 -7.49 -2.60 12.41
C GLU A 97 -7.96 -1.51 13.40
N GLU A 98 -7.02 -0.91 14.13
CA GLU A 98 -7.31 0.19 15.07
C GLU A 98 -7.83 1.46 14.35
N ALA A 99 -7.20 1.85 13.24
CA ALA A 99 -7.62 3.00 12.44
C ALA A 99 -9.03 2.81 11.84
N MET A 100 -9.36 1.58 11.43
CA MET A 100 -10.69 1.19 10.95
C MET A 100 -11.75 1.06 12.07
N GLY A 101 -11.33 1.09 13.34
CA GLY A 101 -12.21 0.94 14.50
C GLY A 101 -12.74 -0.48 14.72
N LEU A 102 -11.95 -1.49 14.31
CA LEU A 102 -12.27 -2.93 14.43
C LEU A 102 -11.80 -3.56 15.75
#